data_AF-A0A7V7WU09-F1
#
_entry.id   AF-A0A7V7WU09-F1
#
_cell.length_a   1.000
_cell.length_b   1.000
_cell.length_c   1.000
_cell.angle_alpha   90.00
_cell.angle_beta   90.00
_cell.angle_gamma   90.00
#
_symmetry.space_group_name_H-M   'P 1'
#
loop_
_entity.id
_entity.type
_entity.pdbx_description
1 polymer ?
#
loop_
_entity_poly.entity_id
_entity_poly.type
_entity_poly.pdbx_seq_one_letter_code
_entity_poly.pdbx_strand_id
1 'polypeptide(L)' 'LWFDGQGLMLLAKRLERGRFVWPQAHEGRVALTPAQLSMLLEGIDWRMPVRTHVPALAA' A
#
# COMPACT_ATOMS: atom_id res chain seq x y z
N LEU A 1 3.20 -11.57 -4.24
CA LEU A 1 4.03 -12.74 -4.59
C LEU A 1 5.38 -12.21 -5.04
N TRP A 2 6.40 -12.35 -4.20
CA TRP A 2 7.77 -11.92 -4.52
C TRP A 2 8.62 -13.17 -4.74
N PHE A 3 9.42 -13.21 -5.81
CA PHE A 3 10.32 -14.33 -6.11
C PHE A 3 11.77 -13.85 -6.02
N ASP A 4 12.57 -14.49 -5.18
CA ASP A 4 13.96 -14.11 -4.92
C ASP A 4 14.99 -14.94 -5.73
N GLY A 5 14.53 -15.82 -6.63
CA GLY A 5 15.38 -16.75 -7.37
C GLY A 5 15.49 -18.13 -6.72
N GLN A 6 15.10 -18.28 -5.46
CA GLN A 6 15.15 -19.53 -4.70
C GLN A 6 13.76 -20.01 -4.30
N GLY A 7 12.82 -19.08 -4.10
CA GLY A 7 11.49 -19.39 -3.66
C GLY A 7 10.54 -18.20 -3.73
N LEU A 8 9.30 -18.48 -3.34
CA LEU A 8 8.21 -17.51 -3.33
C LEU A 8 7.98 -17.00 -1.90
N MET A 9 7.95 -15.68 -1.75
CA MET A 9 7.56 -15.02 -0.51
C MET A 9 6.14 -14.42 -0.64
N LEU A 10 5.31 -14.71 0.36
CA LEU A 10 4.00 -14.12 0.55
C LEU A 10 4.04 -13.21 1.79
N LEU A 11 3.78 -11.93 1.58
CA LEU A 11 3.68 -10.93 2.63
C LEU A 11 2.22 -10.47 2.73
N ALA A 12 1.69 -10.38 3.94
CA ALA A 12 0.35 -9.87 4.20
C ALA A 12 0.43 -8.73 5.24
N LYS A 13 -0.26 -7.62 4.95
CA LYS A 13 -0.44 -6.50 5.88
C LYS A 13 -1.93 -6.19 5.98
N ARG A 14 -2.45 -6.08 7.21
CA ARG A 14 -3.81 -5.61 7.49
C ARG A 14 -3.72 -4.21 8.08
N LEU A 15 -4.57 -3.30 7.63
CA LEU A 15 -4.76 -2.01 8.28
C LEU A 15 -5.82 -2.17 9.37
N GLU A 16 -5.58 -1.61 10.54
CA GLU A 16 -6.57 -1.59 11.62
C GLU A 16 -7.72 -0.61 11.32
N ARG A 17 -7.42 0.47 10.57
CA ARG A 17 -8.38 1.50 10.14
C ARG A 17 -8.01 2.02 8.75
N GLY A 18 -9.01 2.42 7.96
CA GLY A 18 -8.81 2.90 6.59
C GLY A 18 -8.80 1.78 5.55
N ARG A 19 -8.23 2.06 4.38
CA ARG A 19 -8.16 1.08 3.27
C ARG A 19 -6.91 1.28 2.42
N PHE A 20 -6.50 0.22 1.74
CA PHE A 20 -5.49 0.33 0.69
C PHE A 20 -6.13 0.92 -0.58
N VAL A 21 -5.53 1.98 -1.13
CA VAL A 21 -5.85 2.48 -2.48
C VAL A 21 -4.93 1.76 -3.46
N TRP A 22 -5.31 0.54 -3.86
CA TRP A 22 -4.48 -0.22 -4.78
C TRP A 22 -4.46 0.42 -6.17
N PRO A 23 -3.29 0.58 -6.80
CA PRO A 23 -3.21 0.99 -8.19
C PRO A 23 -3.91 -0.04 -9.09
N GLN A 24 -4.74 0.43 -10.01
CA GLN A 24 -5.26 -0.42 -11.07
C GLN A 24 -4.18 -0.59 -12.13
N ALA A 25 -3.74 -1.83 -12.33
CA ALA A 25 -2.75 -2.16 -13.33
C ALA A 25 -3.41 -2.27 -14.71
N HIS A 26 -3.48 -1.17 -15.47
CA HIS A 26 -4.07 -1.18 -16.81
C HIS A 26 -3.32 -2.13 -17.77
N GLU A 27 -1.99 -2.21 -17.62
CA GLU A 27 -1.10 -3.08 -18.41
C GLU A 27 -0.61 -4.31 -17.63
N GLY A 28 -1.34 -4.70 -16.57
CA GLY A 28 -1.02 -5.89 -15.76
C GLY A 28 0.16 -5.73 -14.78
N ARG A 29 0.85 -4.57 -14.77
CA ARG A 29 1.92 -4.24 -13.82
C ARG A 29 1.84 -2.77 -13.42
N VAL A 30 2.25 -2.45 -12.20
CA VAL A 30 2.41 -1.06 -11.73
C VAL A 30 3.78 -0.95 -11.08
N ALA A 31 4.57 0.03 -11.51
CA ALA A 31 5.82 0.38 -10.86
C ALA A 31 5.55 1.46 -9.80
N LEU A 32 5.94 1.19 -8.55
CA LEU A 32 5.89 2.15 -7.46
C LEU A 32 7.33 2.48 -7.04
N THR A 33 7.60 3.74 -6.74
CA THR A 33 8.83 4.11 -6.03
C THR A 33 8.80 3.56 -4.59
N PRO A 34 9.94 3.44 -3.91
CA PRO A 34 9.97 3.02 -2.50
C PRO A 34 9.08 3.90 -1.60
N ALA A 35 9.04 5.21 -1.87
CA ALA A 35 8.18 6.14 -1.14
C ALA A 35 6.69 5.86 -1.36
N GLN A 36 6.27 5.62 -2.62
CA GLN A 36 4.88 5.30 -2.94
C GLN A 36 4.43 3.97 -2.34
N LEU A 37 5.33 2.97 -2.32
CA LEU A 37 5.07 1.69 -1.66
C LEU A 37 4.88 1.90 -0.15
N SER A 38 5.76 2.66 0.50
CA SER A 38 5.62 2.98 1.93
C SER A 38 4.29 3.69 2.22
N MET A 39 3.92 4.68 1.41
CA MET A 39 2.63 5.37 1.52
C MET A 39 1.45 4.40 1.44
N LEU A 40 1.44 3.52 0.43
CA LEU A 40 0.39 2.53 0.27
C LEU A 40 0.30 1.61 1.49
N LEU A 41 1.44 1.12 1.98
CA LEU A 41 1.50 0.25 3.16
C LEU A 41 1.02 0.96 4.43
N GLU A 42 1.11 2.29 4.52
CA GLU A 42 0.57 3.09 5.63
C GLU A 42 -0.91 3.49 5.44
N GLY A 43 -1.55 3.07 4.35
CA GLY A 43 -2.94 3.45 4.05
C GLY A 43 -3.08 4.91 3.59
N ILE A 44 -2.00 5.50 3.08
CA ILE A 44 -1.97 6.80 2.40
C ILE A 44 -2.23 6.55 0.91
N ASP A 45 -2.98 7.43 0.24
CA ASP A 45 -3.09 7.39 -1.22
C ASP A 45 -1.68 7.55 -1.83
N TRP A 46 -1.22 6.59 -2.62
CA TRP A 46 0.12 6.64 -3.19
C TRP A 46 0.24 7.66 -4.33
N ARG A 47 -0.89 8.18 -4.84
CA ARG A 47 -0.96 9.22 -5.88
C ARG A 47 -0.85 10.63 -5.30
N MET A 48 -1.21 10.82 -4.03
CA MET A 48 -1.19 12.09 -3.32
C MET A 48 -1.13 11.85 -1.81
N PRO A 49 -0.42 12.65 -1.00
CA PRO A 49 -0.15 12.37 0.41
C PRO A 49 -1.38 12.61 1.32
N VAL A 50 -2.48 11.90 1.06
CA VAL A 50 -3.75 11.99 1.77
C VAL A 50 -4.03 10.65 2.43
N ARG A 51 -4.22 10.66 3.75
CA ARG A 51 -4.58 9.45 4.52
C ARG A 51 -6.01 9.02 4.21
N THR A 52 -6.22 7.71 4.07
CA THR A 52 -7.58 7.16 3.87
C THR A 52 -8.44 7.16 5.14
N HIS A 53 -7.81 7.39 6.30
CA HIS A 53 -8.47 7.51 7.59
C HIS A 53 -7.80 8.61 8.42
N VAL A 54 -8.60 9.53 8.95
CA VAL A 54 -8.16 10.58 9.87
C VAL A 54 -8.54 10.14 11.28
N PRO A 55 -7.56 10.00 12.21
CA PRO A 55 -7.88 9.67 13.59
C PRO A 55 -8.68 10.80 14.23
N ALA A 56 -9.82 10.45 14.84
CA ALA A 56 -10.51 11.37 15.74
C ALA A 56 -9.63 11.60 16.98
N LEU A 57 -9.49 12.86 17.39
CA LEU A 57 -8.82 13.20 18.64
C LEU A 57 -9.61 12.57 19.80
N ALA A 58 -8.93 11.89 20.72
CA ALA A 58 -9.56 11.42 21.94
C ALA A 58 -10.06 12.63 22.74
N ALA A 59 -11.31 12.57 23.21
CA ALA A 59 -11.92 13.59 24.05
C ALA A 59 -11.35 13.55 25.48
#